data_AF-A0A3N5RVY1-F1
#
_entry.id   AF-A0A3N5RVY1-F1
#
_cell.length_a   1.000
_cell.length_b   1.000
_cell.length_c   1.000
_cell.angle_alpha   90.00
_cell.angle_beta   90.00
_cell.angle_gamma   90.00
#
_symmetry.space_group_name_H-M   'P 1'
#
loop_
_entity.id
_entity.type
_entity.pdbx_description
1 polymer ?
#
loop_
_entity_poly.entity_id
_entity_poly.type
_entity_poly.pdbx_seq_one_letter_code
_entity_poly.pdbx_strand_id
1 'polypeptide(L)'
;MQRAFFTFLSWSLILCACSTGAASSEAVPPSPTEAALALPTTAVPGPETESTAVAPEPQDCGYQWTNQALPELSSSFQQSIQALYPEAQANAYAFGENCVRADGSIAGFTAMETDFNVSLQVDDLANESVLGKRIVQVMQVIEAIPTEQIAGPRPGRVSIVFQSSTAQGVINFYITQYNELPSSFNYAEIYEALKDLQ
;
A
#
# COMPACT_ATOMS: atom_id res chain seq x y z
N MET A 1 -43.76 21.69 31.61
CA MET A 1 -44.07 22.42 30.36
C MET A 1 -43.44 21.67 29.21
N GLN A 2 -44.28 21.26 28.28
CA GLN A 2 -44.04 20.31 27.20
C GLN A 2 -44.00 21.10 25.90
N ARG A 3 -42.92 21.03 25.13
CA ARG A 3 -42.91 21.46 23.73
C ARG A 3 -42.07 20.51 22.90
N ALA A 4 -42.77 19.52 22.36
CA ALA A 4 -42.37 18.78 21.18
C ALA A 4 -42.40 19.72 19.96
N PHE A 5 -41.38 19.67 19.12
CA PHE A 5 -41.45 20.18 17.76
C PHE A 5 -41.15 19.05 16.79
N PHE A 6 -42.23 18.61 16.14
CA PHE A 6 -42.32 17.77 14.96
C PHE A 6 -42.10 18.66 13.73
N THR A 7 -41.13 18.33 12.87
CA THR A 7 -41.07 18.83 11.49
C THR A 7 -40.32 17.80 10.64
N PHE A 8 -41.08 16.92 9.97
CA PHE A 8 -41.33 16.92 8.52
C PHE A 8 -40.02 16.88 7.70
N LEU A 9 -39.53 15.71 7.30
CA LEU A 9 -39.99 14.88 6.16
C LEU A 9 -39.82 15.60 4.81
N SER A 10 -38.62 15.48 4.22
CA SER A 10 -38.41 15.66 2.79
C SER A 10 -37.40 14.63 2.29
N TRP A 11 -37.96 13.47 1.93
CA TRP A 11 -37.32 12.40 1.19
C TRP A 11 -37.20 12.83 -0.26
N SER A 12 -35.98 13.09 -0.73
CA SER A 12 -35.71 13.27 -2.17
C SER A 12 -34.90 12.06 -2.65
N LEU A 13 -35.64 11.07 -3.15
CA LEU A 13 -35.13 9.94 -3.93
C LEU A 13 -34.60 10.47 -5.27
N ILE A 14 -33.28 10.54 -5.44
CA ILE A 14 -32.66 10.76 -6.75
C ILE A 14 -32.23 9.39 -7.29
N LEU A 15 -33.09 8.84 -8.14
CA LEU A 15 -32.83 7.67 -8.99
C LEU A 15 -31.90 8.11 -10.13
N CYS A 16 -30.60 7.80 -10.02
CA CYS A 16 -29.70 7.80 -11.18
C CYS A 16 -29.53 6.35 -11.66
N ALA A 17 -30.30 6.01 -12.69
CA ALA A 17 -30.07 4.82 -13.50
C ALA A 17 -29.00 5.16 -14.55
N CYS A 18 -27.86 4.47 -14.52
CA CYS A 18 -26.93 4.43 -15.65
C CYS A 18 -26.79 2.99 -16.14
N SER A 19 -27.04 2.86 -17.43
CA SER A 19 -27.36 1.63 -18.16
C SER A 19 -26.20 0.65 -18.30
N THR A 20 -26.55 -0.63 -18.27
CA THR A 20 -25.70 -1.76 -18.64
C THR A 20 -25.38 -1.72 -20.13
N GLY A 21 -24.12 -1.45 -20.48
CA GLY A 21 -23.59 -1.65 -21.83
C GLY A 21 -23.08 -3.08 -21.99
N ALA A 22 -23.76 -3.86 -22.82
CA ALA A 22 -23.30 -5.16 -23.29
C ALA A 22 -22.83 -5.06 -24.76
N ALA A 23 -22.16 -6.13 -25.19
CA ALA A 23 -21.55 -6.43 -26.50
C ALA A 23 -20.07 -6.03 -26.60
N SER A 24 -19.17 -6.83 -27.19
CA SER A 24 -19.38 -7.93 -28.13
C SER A 24 -18.21 -8.92 -28.12
N SER A 25 -18.50 -10.10 -28.66
CA SER A 25 -17.60 -11.20 -29.05
C SER A 25 -16.31 -10.78 -29.74
N GLU A 26 -15.23 -11.53 -29.54
CA GLU A 26 -14.66 -12.31 -30.63
C GLU A 26 -13.89 -13.55 -30.10
N ALA A 27 -14.23 -14.70 -30.66
CA ALA A 27 -13.53 -15.98 -30.54
C ALA A 27 -12.52 -16.07 -31.70
N VAL A 28 -11.32 -16.65 -31.60
CA VAL A 28 -10.97 -18.07 -31.71
C VAL A 28 -9.43 -18.14 -31.90
N PRO A 29 -8.72 -19.18 -31.38
CA PRO A 29 -7.27 -19.41 -31.53
C PRO A 29 -6.88 -20.09 -32.86
N PRO A 30 -5.60 -20.05 -33.30
CA PRO A 30 -4.65 -21.17 -33.06
C PRO A 30 -3.20 -20.65 -32.90
N SER A 31 -2.12 -21.37 -32.60
CA SER A 31 -1.71 -22.76 -32.81
C SER A 31 -0.44 -23.02 -31.96
N PRO A 32 -0.13 -24.26 -31.55
CA PRO A 32 1.12 -24.56 -30.84
C PRO A 32 2.26 -24.78 -31.84
N THR A 33 3.23 -23.86 -31.87
CA THR A 33 4.49 -24.06 -32.60
C THR A 33 5.46 -24.87 -31.74
N GLU A 34 5.50 -26.16 -32.07
CA GLU A 34 6.63 -27.09 -32.08
C GLU A 34 7.96 -26.57 -31.49
N ALA A 35 8.36 -27.17 -30.37
CA ALA A 35 9.65 -27.00 -29.74
C ALA A 35 10.73 -27.77 -30.50
N ALA A 36 11.66 -27.06 -31.14
CA ALA A 36 12.90 -27.65 -31.64
C ALA A 36 13.94 -27.71 -30.51
N LEU A 37 14.31 -28.93 -30.12
CA LEU A 37 15.46 -29.24 -29.27
C LEU A 37 16.76 -28.81 -29.98
N ALA A 38 17.35 -27.71 -29.53
CA ALA A 38 18.73 -27.34 -29.90
C ALA A 38 19.72 -27.97 -28.90
N LEU A 39 20.69 -28.70 -29.44
CA LEU A 39 21.81 -29.31 -28.72
C LEU A 39 22.71 -28.25 -28.04
N PRO A 40 23.38 -28.60 -26.92
CA PRO A 40 24.37 -27.71 -26.31
C PRO A 40 25.62 -27.62 -27.19
N THR A 41 25.77 -26.50 -27.90
CA THR A 41 27.03 -26.10 -28.53
C THR A 41 27.92 -25.46 -27.47
N THR A 42 29.03 -26.13 -27.15
CA THR A 42 30.13 -25.59 -26.35
C THR A 42 30.70 -24.35 -27.03
N ALA A 43 30.39 -23.17 -26.50
CA ALA A 43 30.98 -21.91 -26.95
C ALA A 43 32.35 -21.68 -26.28
N VAL A 44 33.34 -21.44 -27.13
CA VAL A 44 34.71 -21.04 -26.83
C VAL A 44 34.71 -19.66 -26.14
N PRO A 45 35.61 -19.37 -25.17
CA PRO A 45 35.69 -18.05 -24.55
C PRO A 45 36.16 -17.02 -25.58
N GLY A 46 35.28 -16.08 -25.95
CA GLY A 46 35.61 -14.88 -26.70
C GLY A 46 36.17 -13.78 -25.79
N PRO A 47 36.96 -12.84 -26.32
CA PRO A 47 37.62 -11.81 -25.53
C PRO A 47 36.60 -10.89 -24.85
N GLU A 48 36.90 -10.54 -23.60
CA GLU A 48 36.13 -9.65 -22.74
C GLU A 48 35.92 -8.30 -23.44
N THR A 49 34.73 -8.09 -23.98
CA THR A 49 34.30 -6.75 -24.40
C THR A 49 34.12 -5.93 -23.14
N GLU A 50 35.08 -5.05 -22.89
CA GLU A 50 35.08 -4.03 -21.86
C GLU A 50 33.82 -3.17 -22.02
N SER A 51 32.77 -3.51 -21.26
CA SER A 51 31.51 -2.79 -21.22
C SER A 51 31.77 -1.42 -20.59
N THR A 52 32.13 -0.44 -21.42
CA THR A 52 32.23 0.95 -21.01
C THR A 52 30.86 1.39 -20.51
N ALA A 53 30.68 1.45 -19.19
CA ALA A 53 29.47 1.96 -18.58
C ALA A 53 29.35 3.45 -18.97
N VAL A 54 28.51 3.73 -19.96
CA VAL A 54 28.14 5.09 -20.32
C VAL A 54 27.43 5.67 -19.09
N ALA A 55 28.01 6.71 -18.51
CA ALA A 55 27.38 7.44 -17.42
C ALA A 55 26.02 7.95 -17.92
N PRO A 56 24.93 7.76 -17.16
CA PRO A 56 23.63 8.24 -17.57
C PRO A 56 23.71 9.74 -17.81
N GLU A 57 23.31 10.18 -19.00
CA GLU A 57 23.19 11.61 -19.30
C GLU A 57 22.30 12.25 -18.24
N PRO A 58 22.66 13.43 -17.71
CA PRO A 58 21.85 14.13 -16.73
C PRO A 58 20.46 14.34 -17.32
N GLN A 59 19.46 13.69 -16.71
CA GLN A 59 18.09 13.84 -17.16
C GLN A 59 17.65 15.26 -16.86
N ASP A 60 17.34 16.02 -17.91
CA ASP A 60 16.78 17.36 -17.80
C ASP A 60 15.31 17.25 -17.35
N CYS A 61 15.12 17.03 -16.04
CA CYS A 61 13.81 16.83 -15.43
C CYS A 61 13.65 17.58 -14.11
N GLY A 62 12.40 17.95 -13.82
CA GLY A 62 11.97 18.39 -12.50
C GLY A 62 11.45 17.21 -11.68
N TYR A 63 11.66 17.24 -10.38
CA TYR A 63 11.18 16.19 -9.48
C TYR A 63 9.81 16.57 -8.89
N GLN A 64 8.84 15.66 -8.98
CA GLN A 64 7.50 15.82 -8.45
C GLN A 64 7.14 14.66 -7.53
N TRP A 65 6.79 14.97 -6.27
CA TRP A 65 6.28 13.98 -5.32
C TRP A 65 5.06 13.24 -5.84
N THR A 66 5.06 11.92 -5.72
CA THR A 66 3.95 11.06 -6.11
C THR A 66 3.91 9.78 -5.29
N ASN A 67 2.83 9.03 -5.44
CA ASN A 67 2.67 7.67 -4.94
C ASN A 67 2.56 6.69 -6.11
N GLN A 68 3.22 5.55 -6.01
CA GLN A 68 3.05 4.43 -6.94
C GLN A 68 2.50 3.21 -6.19
N ALA A 69 1.37 2.68 -6.66
CA ALA A 69 0.81 1.46 -6.09
C ALA A 69 1.78 0.27 -6.25
N LEU A 70 1.83 -0.59 -5.23
CA LEU A 70 2.61 -1.83 -5.26
C LEU A 70 1.61 -3.01 -5.23
N PRO A 71 1.04 -3.43 -6.38
CA PRO A 71 -0.10 -4.35 -6.39
C PRO A 71 0.25 -5.74 -5.87
N GLU A 72 1.43 -6.27 -6.18
CA GLU A 72 1.88 -7.58 -5.69
C GLU A 72 2.08 -7.56 -4.17
N LEU A 73 2.78 -6.54 -3.65
CA LEU A 73 2.97 -6.36 -2.21
C LEU A 73 1.65 -6.08 -1.49
N SER A 74 0.78 -5.26 -2.08
CA SER A 74 -0.54 -4.98 -1.52
C SER A 74 -1.37 -6.25 -1.41
N SER A 75 -1.32 -7.13 -2.42
CA SER A 75 -2.06 -8.39 -2.40
C SER A 75 -1.57 -9.33 -1.31
N SER A 76 -0.25 -9.50 -1.14
CA SER A 76 0.31 -10.37 -0.10
C SER A 76 0.11 -9.79 1.30
N PHE A 77 0.25 -8.47 1.45
CA PHE A 77 -0.02 -7.75 2.70
C PHE A 77 -1.49 -7.85 3.09
N GLN A 78 -2.41 -7.60 2.15
CA GLN A 78 -3.85 -7.75 2.35
C GLN A 78 -4.22 -9.16 2.83
N GLN A 79 -3.65 -10.19 2.21
CA GLN A 79 -3.90 -11.58 2.60
C GLN A 79 -3.40 -11.87 4.02
N SER A 80 -2.21 -11.38 4.37
CA SER A 80 -1.61 -11.57 5.70
C SER A 80 -2.42 -10.87 6.79
N ILE A 81 -2.89 -9.65 6.54
CA ILE A 81 -3.77 -8.93 7.46
C ILE A 81 -5.15 -9.60 7.58
N GLN A 82 -5.72 -10.09 6.49
CA GLN A 82 -7.01 -10.81 6.51
C GLN A 82 -6.95 -12.15 7.25
N ALA A 83 -5.78 -12.81 7.27
CA ALA A 83 -5.58 -14.00 8.09
C ALA A 83 -5.70 -13.71 9.60
N LEU A 84 -5.43 -12.47 10.02
CA LEU A 84 -5.63 -12.01 11.41
C LEU A 84 -7.04 -11.44 11.62
N TYR A 85 -7.55 -10.69 10.64
CA TYR A 85 -8.83 -9.97 10.72
C TYR A 85 -9.56 -10.09 9.38
N PRO A 86 -10.51 -11.02 9.21
CA PRO A 86 -11.12 -11.33 7.92
C PRO A 86 -11.78 -10.14 7.19
N GLU A 87 -12.26 -9.15 7.93
CA GLU A 87 -12.92 -7.95 7.38
C GLU A 87 -11.97 -6.76 7.14
N ALA A 88 -10.68 -6.92 7.43
CA ALA A 88 -9.71 -5.86 7.28
C ALA A 88 -9.38 -5.56 5.81
N GLN A 89 -9.07 -4.29 5.56
CA GLN A 89 -8.52 -3.83 4.29
C GLN A 89 -7.09 -3.36 4.51
N ALA A 90 -6.18 -3.71 3.60
CA ALA A 90 -4.79 -3.28 3.68
C ALA A 90 -4.18 -3.11 2.29
N ASN A 91 -3.31 -2.12 2.13
CA ASN A 91 -2.55 -1.88 0.90
C ASN A 91 -1.19 -1.24 1.22
N ALA A 92 -0.28 -1.35 0.26
CA ALA A 92 1.05 -0.75 0.31
C ALA A 92 1.34 0.04 -0.98
N TYR A 93 2.07 1.13 -0.85
CA TYR A 93 2.48 1.97 -1.98
C TYR A 93 3.87 2.54 -1.75
N ALA A 94 4.60 2.81 -2.83
CA ALA A 94 5.86 3.53 -2.77
C ALA A 94 5.58 5.04 -2.79
N PHE A 95 6.10 5.78 -1.81
CA PHE A 95 6.16 7.24 -1.84
C PHE A 95 7.53 7.67 -2.39
N GLY A 96 7.54 8.62 -3.31
CA GLY A 96 8.77 9.06 -3.96
C GLY A 96 8.58 10.17 -4.97
N GLU A 97 9.50 10.29 -5.90
CA GLU A 97 9.52 11.36 -6.89
C GLU A 97 9.48 10.82 -8.31
N ASN A 98 8.58 11.38 -9.12
CA ASN A 98 8.66 11.28 -10.56
C ASN A 98 9.69 12.30 -11.10
N CYS A 99 10.57 11.85 -11.97
CA CYS A 99 11.38 12.71 -12.83
C CYS A 99 10.52 13.10 -14.04
N VAL A 100 10.06 14.36 -14.08
CA VAL A 100 9.15 14.90 -15.10
C VAL A 100 9.94 15.75 -16.08
N ARG A 101 9.91 15.39 -17.36
CA ARG A 101 10.60 16.13 -18.44
C ARG A 101 9.88 17.44 -18.75
N ALA A 102 10.54 18.32 -19.51
CA ALA A 102 9.96 19.60 -19.94
C ALA A 102 8.65 19.49 -20.75
N ASP A 103 8.43 18.35 -21.41
CA ASP A 103 7.18 18.06 -22.16
C ASP A 103 6.06 17.48 -21.27
N GLY A 104 6.31 17.29 -19.97
CA GLY A 104 5.39 16.71 -19.01
C GLY A 104 5.41 15.18 -18.93
N SER A 105 6.23 14.49 -19.74
CA SER A 105 6.35 13.04 -19.67
C SER A 105 7.15 12.58 -18.44
N ILE A 106 6.77 11.43 -17.88
CA ILE A 106 7.51 10.81 -16.77
C ILE A 106 8.70 10.03 -17.34
N ALA A 107 9.90 10.38 -16.89
CA ALA A 107 11.14 9.71 -17.28
C ALA A 107 11.50 8.54 -16.37
N GLY A 108 11.06 8.60 -15.11
CA GLY A 108 11.28 7.55 -14.12
C GLY A 108 10.65 7.93 -12.78
N PHE A 109 10.61 6.95 -11.89
CA PHE A 109 10.16 7.10 -10.50
C PHE A 109 11.27 6.61 -9.58
N THR A 110 11.58 7.41 -8.56
CA THR A 110 12.52 7.06 -7.50
C THR A 110 11.77 6.94 -6.19
N ALA A 111 11.62 5.70 -5.70
CA ALA A 111 11.01 5.44 -4.40
C ALA A 111 11.91 5.95 -3.26
N MET A 112 11.31 6.66 -2.31
CA MET A 112 11.97 7.06 -1.07
C MET A 112 11.62 6.16 0.11
N GLU A 113 10.41 5.61 0.10
CA GLU A 113 9.90 4.72 1.14
C GLU A 113 8.68 3.92 0.66
N THR A 114 8.30 2.91 1.46
CA THR A 114 7.07 2.14 1.28
C THR A 114 6.13 2.40 2.44
N ASP A 115 4.94 2.88 2.13
CA ASP A 115 3.92 3.20 3.11
C ASP A 115 2.83 2.14 3.14
N PHE A 116 2.26 1.92 4.32
CA PHE A 116 1.24 0.92 4.58
C PHE A 116 -0.03 1.56 5.11
N ASN A 117 -1.17 1.21 4.51
CA ASN A 117 -2.49 1.60 4.98
C ASN A 117 -3.24 0.36 5.44
N VAL A 118 -3.86 0.42 6.62
CA VAL A 118 -4.68 -0.66 7.17
C VAL A 118 -5.98 -0.10 7.74
N SER A 119 -7.09 -0.79 7.50
CA SER A 119 -8.39 -0.52 8.12
C SER A 119 -8.87 -1.74 8.89
N LEU A 120 -9.18 -1.57 10.17
CA LEU A 120 -9.52 -2.64 11.11
C LEU A 120 -10.84 -2.35 11.82
N GLN A 121 -11.75 -3.34 11.87
CA GLN A 121 -12.95 -3.28 12.70
C GLN A 121 -12.61 -3.53 14.18
N VAL A 122 -13.12 -2.69 15.08
CA VAL A 122 -12.98 -2.77 16.53
C VAL A 122 -14.32 -2.52 17.22
N ASP A 123 -14.54 -3.20 18.35
CA ASP A 123 -15.81 -3.04 19.09
C ASP A 123 -15.89 -1.67 19.80
N ASP A 124 -14.76 -1.21 20.36
CA ASP A 124 -14.68 0.01 21.15
C ASP A 124 -13.36 0.75 20.88
N LEU A 125 -13.47 2.02 20.50
CA LEU A 125 -12.33 2.91 20.28
C LEU A 125 -11.71 3.44 21.58
N ALA A 126 -12.39 3.28 22.72
CA ALA A 126 -11.83 3.62 24.03
C ALA A 126 -10.96 2.50 24.62
N ASN A 127 -10.93 1.31 24.00
CA ASN A 127 -10.12 0.19 24.48
C ASN A 127 -8.70 0.24 23.92
N GLU A 128 -7.89 1.14 24.46
CA GLU A 128 -6.50 1.41 24.03
C GLU A 128 -5.63 0.14 24.03
N SER A 129 -5.84 -0.79 24.96
CA SER A 129 -5.11 -2.06 24.98
C SER A 129 -5.42 -2.94 23.76
N VAL A 130 -6.70 -2.97 23.31
CA VAL A 130 -7.08 -3.66 22.07
C VAL A 130 -6.51 -2.94 20.84
N LEU A 131 -6.54 -1.61 20.81
CA LEU A 131 -5.98 -0.83 19.71
C LEU A 131 -4.47 -1.04 19.59
N GLY A 132 -3.74 -0.94 20.70
CA GLY A 132 -2.29 -1.17 20.73
C GLY A 132 -1.89 -2.60 20.40
N LYS A 133 -2.66 -3.60 20.85
CA LYS A 133 -2.44 -4.99 20.43
C LYS A 133 -2.55 -5.14 18.92
N ARG A 134 -3.55 -4.49 18.30
CA ARG A 134 -3.73 -4.51 16.84
C ARG A 134 -2.57 -3.82 16.11
N ILE A 135 -2.06 -2.71 16.63
CA ILE A 135 -0.84 -2.06 16.10
C ILE A 135 0.32 -3.05 16.08
N VAL A 136 0.59 -3.72 17.20
CA VAL A 136 1.68 -4.70 17.30
C VAL A 136 1.50 -5.83 16.28
N GLN A 137 0.28 -6.35 16.13
CA GLN A 137 0.00 -7.43 15.18
C GLN A 137 0.17 -6.98 13.71
N VAL A 138 -0.21 -5.75 13.37
CA VAL A 138 0.05 -5.17 12.04
C VAL A 138 1.55 -5.01 11.81
N MET A 139 2.29 -4.48 12.79
CA MET A 139 3.74 -4.29 12.69
C MET A 139 4.48 -5.62 12.53
N GLN A 140 4.07 -6.68 13.21
CA GLN A 140 4.62 -8.01 13.01
C GLN A 140 4.45 -8.52 11.58
N VAL A 141 3.32 -8.21 10.93
CA VAL A 141 3.11 -8.55 9.51
C VAL A 141 4.04 -7.74 8.61
N ILE A 142 4.21 -6.43 8.90
CA ILE A 142 5.08 -5.55 8.11
C ILE A 142 6.57 -5.96 8.26
N GLU A 143 7.03 -6.25 9.48
CA GLU A 143 8.40 -6.69 9.76
C GLU A 143 8.74 -8.05 9.14
N ALA A 144 7.73 -8.87 8.83
CA ALA A 144 7.90 -10.15 8.14
C ALA A 144 8.03 -10.00 6.62
N ILE A 145 7.81 -8.81 6.05
CA ILE A 145 7.96 -8.56 4.62
C ILE A 145 9.46 -8.57 4.28
N PRO A 146 9.91 -9.36 3.28
CA PRO A 146 11.30 -9.36 2.87
C PRO A 146 11.76 -7.98 2.39
N THR A 147 12.95 -7.55 2.81
CA THR A 147 13.46 -6.19 2.54
C THR A 147 13.56 -5.89 1.05
N GLU A 148 13.81 -6.90 0.20
CA GLU A 148 13.85 -6.77 -1.25
C GLU A 148 12.49 -6.42 -1.90
N GLN A 149 11.38 -6.61 -1.17
CA GLN A 149 10.04 -6.20 -1.60
C GLN A 149 9.67 -4.79 -1.15
N ILE A 150 10.46 -4.18 -0.26
CA ILE A 150 10.27 -2.82 0.22
C ILE A 150 10.95 -1.86 -0.77
N ALA A 151 10.15 -0.98 -1.36
CA ALA A 151 10.65 0.05 -2.25
C ALA A 151 11.23 1.23 -1.45
N GLY A 152 12.36 1.74 -1.92
CA GLY A 152 13.04 2.90 -1.35
C GLY A 152 13.99 2.56 -0.19
N PRO A 153 14.91 3.48 0.15
CA PRO A 153 15.92 3.24 1.19
C PRO A 153 15.39 3.37 2.62
N ARG A 154 14.16 3.85 2.82
CA ARG A 154 13.58 4.08 4.16
C ARG A 154 12.35 3.18 4.40
N PRO A 155 12.10 2.77 5.65
CA PRO A 155 10.97 1.87 5.99
C PRO A 155 9.57 2.44 5.71
N GLY A 156 9.39 3.77 5.71
CA GLY A 156 8.11 4.44 5.47
C GLY A 156 7.19 4.57 6.68
N ARG A 157 5.92 4.89 6.43
CA ARG A 157 4.90 5.12 7.46
C ARG A 157 3.79 4.06 7.46
N VAL A 158 3.13 3.94 8.60
CA VAL A 158 1.93 3.13 8.77
C VAL A 158 0.76 4.04 9.13
N SER A 159 -0.34 3.90 8.41
CA SER A 159 -1.63 4.51 8.72
C SER A 159 -2.63 3.42 9.08
N ILE A 160 -3.17 3.45 10.29
CA ILE A 160 -4.19 2.51 10.73
C ILE A 160 -5.48 3.26 11.05
N VAL A 161 -6.55 2.86 10.37
CA VAL A 161 -7.91 3.32 10.63
C VAL A 161 -8.64 2.27 11.45
N PHE A 162 -8.94 2.58 12.71
CA PHE A 162 -9.82 1.78 13.55
C PHE A 162 -11.27 2.20 13.33
N GLN A 163 -12.14 1.26 13.02
CA GLN A 163 -13.55 1.50 12.73
C GLN A 163 -14.41 0.77 13.76
N SER A 164 -15.34 1.49 14.39
CA SER A 164 -16.43 0.89 15.15
C SER A 164 -17.75 1.08 14.40
N SER A 165 -18.85 0.56 14.94
CA SER A 165 -20.18 0.73 14.32
C SER A 165 -20.63 2.18 14.17
N THR A 166 -20.04 3.12 14.92
CA THR A 166 -20.53 4.51 15.02
C THR A 166 -19.44 5.57 14.82
N ALA A 167 -18.17 5.19 14.83
CA ALA A 167 -17.06 6.14 14.78
C ALA A 167 -15.81 5.52 14.16
N GLN A 168 -14.82 6.37 13.87
CA GLN A 168 -13.49 5.94 13.44
C GLN A 168 -12.41 6.72 14.19
N GLY A 169 -11.29 6.05 14.45
CA GLY A 169 -10.04 6.65 14.92
C GLY A 169 -8.93 6.36 13.92
N VAL A 170 -7.98 7.29 13.77
CA VAL A 170 -6.83 7.12 12.88
C VAL A 170 -5.55 7.30 13.68
N ILE A 171 -4.56 6.45 13.42
CA ILE A 171 -3.21 6.62 13.92
C ILE A 171 -2.21 6.54 12.77
N ASN A 172 -1.27 7.47 12.75
CA ASN A 172 -0.21 7.54 11.76
C ASN A 172 1.13 7.62 12.49
N PHE A 173 2.08 6.78 12.08
CA PHE A 173 3.42 6.80 12.65
C PHE A 173 4.43 6.27 11.64
N TYR A 174 5.68 6.71 11.74
CA TYR A 174 6.78 6.09 11.01
C TYR A 174 7.16 4.77 11.65
N ILE A 175 7.54 3.77 10.85
CA ILE A 175 8.00 2.47 11.35
C ILE A 175 9.18 2.64 12.32
N THR A 176 10.05 3.63 12.09
CA THR A 176 11.15 3.95 13.00
C THR A 176 10.69 4.39 14.38
N GLN A 177 9.59 5.16 14.48
CA GLN A 177 9.04 5.59 15.77
C GLN A 177 8.51 4.41 16.57
N TYR A 178 7.86 3.45 15.92
CA TYR A 178 7.43 2.20 16.56
C TYR A 178 8.62 1.38 17.08
N ASN A 179 9.68 1.26 16.27
CA ASN A 179 10.88 0.50 16.62
C ASN A 179 11.68 1.12 17.78
N GLU A 180 11.52 2.41 18.02
CA GLU A 180 12.15 3.15 19.13
C GLU A 180 11.37 3.04 20.44
N LEU A 181 10.16 2.47 20.44
CA LEU A 181 9.37 2.30 21.66
C LEU A 181 10.07 1.35 22.65
N PRO A 182 10.00 1.61 23.96
CA PRO A 182 10.52 0.69 24.96
C PRO A 182 9.83 -0.68 24.89
N SER A 183 10.61 -1.75 24.83
CA SER A 183 10.10 -3.13 24.84
C SER A 183 9.33 -3.50 26.11
N SER A 184 9.43 -2.68 27.17
CA SER A 184 8.66 -2.83 28.41
C SER A 184 7.24 -2.29 28.33
N PHE A 185 6.88 -1.54 27.28
CA PHE A 185 5.54 -0.99 27.14
C PHE A 185 4.51 -2.10 26.95
N ASN A 186 3.39 -1.97 27.64
CA ASN A 186 2.20 -2.77 27.38
C ASN A 186 1.41 -2.18 26.19
N TYR A 187 0.36 -2.87 25.75
CA TYR A 187 -0.40 -2.45 24.57
C TYR A 187 -1.04 -1.07 24.68
N ALA A 188 -1.59 -0.70 25.84
CA ALA A 188 -2.18 0.63 26.01
C ALA A 188 -1.10 1.72 25.94
N GLU A 189 0.06 1.47 26.57
CA GLU A 189 1.22 2.39 26.52
C GLU A 189 1.75 2.56 25.09
N ILE A 190 1.79 1.49 24.29
CA ILE A 190 2.17 1.56 22.86
C ILE A 190 1.19 2.45 22.09
N TYR A 191 -0.12 2.25 22.28
CA TYR A 191 -1.14 3.03 21.59
C TYR A 191 -1.04 4.52 21.93
N GLU A 192 -0.99 4.85 23.23
CA GLU A 192 -0.90 6.24 23.68
C GLU A 192 0.40 6.90 23.22
N ALA A 193 1.54 6.21 23.34
CA ALA A 193 2.83 6.76 22.91
C ALA A 193 2.86 7.12 21.41
N LEU A 194 2.22 6.32 20.56
CA LEU A 194 2.14 6.62 19.13
C LEU A 194 1.08 7.67 18.80
N LYS A 195 0.03 7.78 19.60
CA LYS A 195 -1.03 8.78 19.43
C LYS A 195 -0.52 10.19 19.75
N ASP A 196 0.39 10.33 20.71
CA ASP A 196 1.02 11.60 21.08
C ASP A 196 2.00 12.14 20.01
N LEU A 197 2.31 11.36 18.97
CA LEU A 197 3.18 11.76 17.86
C LEU A 197 2.43 12.46 16.71
N GLN A 198 1.09 12.56 16.80
CA GLN A 198 0.22 13.15 15.79
C GLN A 198 0.11 14.67 15.93
#